data_AF-A0AAE1QQ79-F1
#
_entry.id   AF-A0AAE1QQ79-F1
#
_cell.length_a   1.000
_cell.length_b   1.000
_cell.length_c   1.000
_cell.angle_alpha   90.00
_cell.angle_beta   90.00
_cell.angle_gamma   90.00
#
_symmetry.space_group_name_H-M   'P 1'
#
loop_
_entity.id
_entity.type
_entity.pdbx_description
1 polymer ?
#
loop_
_entity_poly.entity_id
_entity_poly.type
_entity_poly.pdbx_seq_one_letter_code
_entity_poly.pdbx_strand_id
1 'polypeptide(L)'
;MATYHAEDHRVALHPTHRRCRCTDLDVSKRTIRRVLHEAGVHHKTPANKELLTDQHREGRLRFAQQYVDKQEDFWKRVIWTDEKTFSHSCNRRRH
;
A
#
# COMPACT_ATOMS: atom_id res chain seq x y z
N MET A 1 39.04 -1.09 2.65
CA MET A 1 37.97 -2.09 2.46
C MET A 1 37.00 -1.97 3.61
N ALA A 2 35.85 -1.31 3.39
CA ALA A 2 34.86 -1.11 4.43
C ALA A 2 33.91 -2.32 4.45
N THR A 3 33.98 -3.11 5.51
CA THR A 3 33.06 -4.22 5.78
C THR A 3 31.71 -3.62 6.20
N TYR A 4 30.72 -3.71 5.32
CA TYR A 4 29.32 -3.40 5.65
C TYR A 4 28.77 -4.54 6.52
N HIS A 5 28.57 -4.27 7.81
CA HIS A 5 27.71 -5.10 8.63
C HIS A 5 26.26 -4.82 8.24
N ALA A 6 25.66 -5.78 7.53
CA ALA A 6 24.22 -5.81 7.27
C ALA A 6 23.53 -6.29 8.55
N GLU A 7 23.19 -5.35 9.42
CA GLU A 7 22.22 -5.63 10.48
C GLU A 7 20.85 -5.77 9.82
N ASP A 8 20.39 -7.02 9.75
CA ASP A 8 19.07 -7.45 9.33
C ASP A 8 18.04 -6.97 10.37
N HIS A 9 17.76 -5.67 10.36
CA HIS A 9 16.66 -5.09 11.10
C HIS A 9 15.37 -5.43 10.39
N ARG A 10 14.87 -6.63 10.68
CA ARG A 10 13.49 -7.06 10.48
C ARG A 10 12.58 -6.09 11.24
N VAL A 11 12.30 -4.92 10.66
CA VAL A 11 11.24 -4.03 11.13
C VAL A 11 9.94 -4.72 10.81
N ALA A 12 9.47 -5.50 11.78
CA ALA A 12 8.10 -5.96 11.81
C ALA A 12 7.22 -4.75 11.49
N LEU A 13 6.35 -4.87 10.49
CA LEU A 13 5.18 -4.02 10.32
C LEU A 13 4.43 -4.08 11.65
N HIS A 14 4.75 -3.20 12.59
CA HIS A 14 3.95 -3.02 13.76
C HIS A 14 2.61 -2.50 13.23
N PRO A 15 1.52 -3.25 13.39
CA PRO A 15 0.23 -2.72 13.08
C PRO A 15 0.07 -1.54 14.03
N THR A 16 0.02 -0.32 13.52
CA THR A 16 -0.50 0.83 14.27
C THR A 16 -2.02 0.69 14.38
N HIS A 17 -2.48 -0.48 14.83
CA HIS A 17 -3.73 -0.56 15.56
C HIS A 17 -3.51 0.30 16.80
N ARG A 18 -3.91 1.57 16.73
CA ARG A 18 -4.31 2.27 17.95
C ARG A 18 -5.29 1.32 18.64
N ARG A 19 -4.85 0.67 19.71
CA ARG A 19 -5.73 -0.02 20.63
C ARG A 19 -6.66 1.04 21.19
N CYS A 20 -7.88 1.13 20.67
CA CYS A 20 -8.97 1.78 21.38
C CYS A 20 -9.16 0.97 22.66
N ARG A 21 -8.77 1.58 23.78
CA ARG A 21 -8.61 0.92 25.08
C ARG A 21 -9.81 1.22 25.98
N CYS A 22 -11.02 1.29 25.41
CA CYS A 22 -12.17 1.92 26.09
C CYS A 22 -13.47 1.13 26.12
N THR A 23 -13.51 -0.17 25.76
CA THR A 23 -14.76 -0.92 25.91
C THR A 23 -14.55 -2.33 26.42
N ASP A 24 -14.56 -2.50 27.75
CA ASP A 24 -14.91 -3.78 28.41
C ASP A 24 -16.42 -4.02 28.33
N LEU A 25 -16.97 -3.92 27.10
CA LEU A 25 -18.38 -4.11 26.83
C LEU A 25 -18.55 -5.49 26.19
N ASP A 26 -19.27 -6.39 26.88
CA ASP A 26 -19.69 -7.66 26.30
C ASP A 26 -20.82 -7.39 25.29
N VAL A 27 -20.44 -7.07 24.06
CA VAL A 27 -21.37 -6.77 22.97
C VAL A 27 -21.15 -7.70 21.80
N SER A 28 -22.26 -8.09 21.16
CA SER A 28 -22.19 -8.93 19.97
C SER A 28 -21.44 -8.22 18.83
N LYS A 29 -20.73 -9.00 18.01
CA LYS A 29 -20.09 -8.50 16.77
C LYS A 29 -21.08 -7.78 15.84
N ARG A 30 -22.37 -8.12 15.89
CA ARG A 30 -23.43 -7.46 15.11
C ARG A 30 -23.65 -6.03 15.59
N THR A 31 -23.70 -5.82 16.90
CA THR A 31 -23.83 -4.50 17.53
C THR A 31 -22.67 -3.59 17.13
N ILE A 32 -21.44 -4.11 17.21
CA ILE A 32 -20.23 -3.38 16.79
C ILE A 32 -20.33 -2.94 15.33
N ARG A 33 -20.68 -3.85 14.41
CA ARG A 33 -20.80 -3.51 12.98
C ARG A 33 -21.91 -2.49 12.71
N ARG A 34 -23.04 -2.58 13.41
CA ARG A 34 -24.15 -1.62 13.25
C ARG A 34 -23.71 -0.21 13.66
N VAL A 35 -23.10 -0.08 14.83
CA VAL A 35 -22.59 1.22 15.32
C VAL A 35 -21.54 1.79 14.36
N LEU A 36 -20.62 0.96 13.86
CA LEU A 36 -19.64 1.38 12.86
C LEU A 36 -20.31 1.88 11.57
N HIS A 37 -21.33 1.17 11.08
CA HIS A 37 -22.05 1.57 9.86
C HIS A 37 -22.87 2.85 10.07
N GLU A 38 -23.54 3.00 11.22
CA GLU A 38 -24.24 4.24 11.60
C GLU A 38 -23.28 5.44 11.69
N ALA A 39 -22.04 5.19 12.12
CA ALA A 39 -20.96 6.18 12.11
C ALA A 39 -20.28 6.36 10.74
N GLY A 40 -20.75 5.69 9.68
CA GLY A 40 -20.19 5.77 8.32
C GLY A 40 -18.87 5.02 8.10
N VAL A 41 -18.46 4.18 9.06
CA VAL A 41 -17.23 3.37 8.98
C VAL A 41 -17.52 2.03 8.31
N HIS A 42 -16.94 1.83 7.13
CA HIS A 42 -17.02 0.59 6.38
C HIS A 42 -15.64 -0.03 6.18
N HIS A 43 -15.57 -1.35 6.31
CA HIS A 43 -14.38 -2.08 5.92
C HIS A 43 -14.22 -2.07 4.38
N LYS A 44 -12.97 -1.97 3.92
CA LYS A 44 -12.59 -2.16 2.53
C LYS A 44 -11.42 -3.13 2.49
N THR A 45 -11.42 -4.04 1.51
CA THR A 45 -10.24 -4.87 1.25
C THR A 45 -9.12 -3.97 0.75
N PRO A 46 -7.93 -3.98 1.39
CA PRO A 46 -6.80 -3.22 0.88
C PRO A 46 -6.37 -3.77 -0.48
N ALA A 47 -6.01 -2.89 -1.41
CA ALA A 47 -5.44 -3.32 -2.68
C ALA A 47 -4.13 -4.09 -2.43
N ASN A 48 -3.97 -5.23 -3.10
CA ASN A 48 -2.70 -5.95 -3.08
C ASN A 48 -1.65 -5.12 -3.83
N LYS A 49 -0.63 -4.67 -3.11
CA LYS A 49 0.48 -3.87 -3.65
C LYS A 49 1.79 -4.52 -3.22
N GLU A 50 2.74 -4.53 -4.13
CA GLU A 50 4.10 -4.94 -3.81
C GLU A 50 4.68 -4.03 -2.73
N LEU A 51 5.43 -4.62 -1.81
CA LEU A 51 6.13 -3.88 -0.77
C LEU A 51 7.27 -3.07 -1.42
N LEU A 52 7.27 -1.77 -1.18
CA LEU A 52 8.37 -0.92 -1.62
C LEU A 52 9.57 -1.14 -0.71
N THR A 53 10.73 -1.43 -1.30
CA THR A 53 12.02 -1.33 -0.63
C THR A 53 12.38 0.14 -0.46
N ASP A 54 13.34 0.45 0.41
CA ASP A 54 13.80 1.84 0.59
C ASP A 54 14.38 2.42 -0.70
N GLN A 55 15.08 1.60 -1.48
CA GLN A 55 15.56 1.97 -2.80
C GLN A 55 14.42 2.33 -3.76
N HIS A 56 13.30 1.59 -3.75
CA HIS A 56 12.13 1.94 -4.55
C HIS A 56 11.52 3.27 -4.12
N ARG A 57 11.43 3.52 -2.80
CA ARG A 57 10.88 4.78 -2.26
C ARG A 57 11.73 5.97 -2.72
N GLU A 58 13.04 5.87 -2.54
CA GLU A 58 13.98 6.92 -2.94
C GLU A 58 13.96 7.16 -4.44
N GLY A 59 14.02 6.10 -5.24
CA GLY A 59 13.98 6.19 -6.70
C GLY A 59 12.69 6.86 -7.21
N ARG A 60 11.54 6.50 -6.62
CA ARG A 60 10.24 7.10 -6.95
C ARG A 60 10.15 8.56 -6.52
N LEU A 61 10.62 8.89 -5.32
CA LEU A 61 10.60 10.27 -4.81
C LEU A 61 11.47 11.18 -5.67
N ARG A 62 12.71 10.76 -5.96
CA ARG A 62 13.63 11.49 -6.83
C ARG A 62 13.05 11.70 -8.22
N PHE A 63 12.43 10.67 -8.81
CA PHE A 63 11.74 10.80 -10.10
C PHE A 63 10.62 11.84 -10.01
N ALA A 64 9.74 11.76 -9.00
CA ALA A 64 8.65 12.70 -8.84
C ALA A 64 9.15 14.15 -8.71
N GLN A 65 10.16 14.39 -7.86
CA GLN A 65 10.78 15.70 -7.68
C GLN A 65 11.42 16.23 -8.97
N GLN A 66 12.10 15.38 -9.73
CA GLN A 66 12.77 15.78 -10.97
C GLN A 66 11.78 16.25 -12.06
N TYR A 67 10.58 15.69 -12.08
CA TYR A 67 9.61 15.92 -13.16
C TYR A 67 8.34 16.67 -12.72
N VAL A 68 8.22 17.10 -11.45
CA VAL A 68 7.01 17.78 -10.92
C VAL A 68 6.68 19.08 -11.65
N ASP A 69 7.69 19.87 -12.00
CA ASP A 69 7.51 21.18 -12.66
C ASP A 69 7.48 21.09 -14.20
N LYS A 70 7.46 19.88 -14.76
CA LYS A 70 7.42 19.72 -16.22
C LYS A 70 6.06 20.11 -16.78
N GLN A 71 6.12 20.93 -17.82
CA GLN A 71 4.95 21.35 -18.58
C GLN A 71 4.32 20.17 -19.32
N GLU A 72 3.03 20.27 -19.62
CA GLU A 72 2.26 19.21 -20.28
C GLU A 72 2.86 18.77 -21.62
N ASP A 73 3.43 19.71 -22.39
CA ASP A 73 4.06 19.42 -23.68
C ASP A 73 5.25 18.46 -23.58
N PHE A 74 5.95 18.46 -22.43
CA PHE A 74 6.98 17.47 -22.17
C PHE A 74 6.38 16.06 -22.15
N TRP A 75 5.31 15.86 -21.39
CA TRP A 75 4.65 14.56 -21.24
C TRP A 75 3.99 14.07 -22.54
N LYS A 76 3.48 15.00 -23.37
CA LYS A 76 2.96 14.66 -24.71
C LYS A 76 3.99 14.02 -25.64
N ARG A 77 5.28 14.26 -25.39
CA ARG A 77 6.39 13.68 -26.15
C ARG A 77 6.92 12.37 -25.55
N VAL A 78 6.48 11.98 -24.35
CA VAL A 78 6.93 10.76 -23.69
C VAL A 78 6.05 9.58 -24.11
N ILE A 79 6.68 8.54 -24.65
CA ILE A 79 6.01 7.27 -24.97
C ILE A 79 6.29 6.28 -23.84
N TRP A 80 5.23 5.69 -23.30
CA TRP A 80 5.30 4.67 -22.26
C TRP A 80 5.02 3.30 -22.86
N THR A 81 5.85 2.31 -22.50
CA THR A 81 5.68 0.92 -22.92
C THR A 81 5.79 0.02 -21.70
N ASP A 82 4.89 -0.95 -21.56
CA ASP A 82 4.89 -1.96 -20.51
C ASP A 82 4.51 -3.32 -21.11
N GLU A 83 5.03 -4.40 -20.55
CA GLU A 83 4.71 -5.76 -20.97
C GLU A 83 3.76 -6.41 -19.96
N LYS A 84 2.69 -7.04 -20.46
CA LYS A 84 1.77 -7.79 -19.62
C LYS A 84 1.62 -9.23 -20.08
N THR A 85 1.73 -10.15 -19.14
CA THR A 85 1.47 -11.57 -19.37
C THR A 85 -0.03 -11.84 -19.35
N PHE A 86 -0.55 -12.43 -20.43
CA PHE A 86 -1.92 -12.95 -20.51
C PHE A 86 -1.91 -14.48 -20.48
N SER A 87 -2.61 -15.08 -19.53
CA SER A 87 -2.77 -16.54 -19.45
C SER A 87 -4.20 -16.93 -19.82
N HIS A 88 -4.33 -17.94 -20.69
CA HIS A 88 -5.61 -18.43 -21.19
C HIS A 88 -6.30 -19.43 -20.25
N SER A 89 -5.61 -19.92 -19.22
CA SER A 89 -6.20 -20.80 -18.22
C SER A 89 -6.94 -19.98 -17.17
N CYS A 90 -8.26 -20.20 -17.06
CA CYS A 90 -9.06 -19.56 -16.03
C CYS A 90 -8.57 -20.03 -14.66
N ASN A 91 -7.90 -19.16 -13.91
CA ASN A 91 -7.77 -19.31 -12.48
C ASN A 91 -8.78 -18.33 -11.87
N ARG A 92 -9.96 -18.85 -11.48
CA ARG A 92 -11.05 -18.08 -10.84
C ARG A 92 -10.67 -17.62 -9.42
N ARG A 93 -9.47 -17.08 -9.24
CA ARG A 93 -9.09 -16.41 -7.99
C ARG A 93 -9.57 -14.98 -8.10
N ARG A 94 -10.77 -14.76 -7.58
CA ARG A 94 -11.31 -13.43 -7.27
C ARG A 94 -10.23 -12.69 -6.46
N HIS A 95 -9.68 -11.63 -7.05
CA HIS A 95 -8.92 -10.60 -6.35
C HIS A 95 -9.87 -9.52 -5.84
#